data_AF-A0A3N0EEH3-F1
#
_entry.id   AF-A0A3N0EEH3-F1
#
_cell.length_a   1.000
_cell.length_b   1.000
_cell.length_c   1.000
_cell.angle_alpha   90.00
_cell.angle_beta   90.00
_cell.angle_gamma   90.00
#
_symmetry.space_group_name_H-M   'P 1'
#
loop_
_entity.id
_entity.type
_entity.pdbx_description
1 polymer ?
#
loop_
_entity_poly.entity_id
_entity_poly.type
_entity_poly.pdbx_seq_one_letter_code
_entity_poly.pdbx_strand_id
1 'polypeptide(L)'
;MNKNTNRAISFCADIHDQRFMVRERDTKYPQFDVLSGNLNSDVGQGKYSIDYDAEDDILSGVKHAYVRVNVYGDQDDRRFKVEYVGFDGKTFFEEIIHEDMLTSQNDDALCLALDMNNRLVDSSAYAHNIRGRNYTFSTTKKDKANGALVFSEKTSVEIPFSNVLSFHDKSYTLSFRINPERFSAGGSSVLSNARDGQGVSFGISGKGNLTYRDHATGKTIESKYRIRPGTWSVMCDMEYNNVRR
;
A
#
# COMPACT_ATOMS: atom_id res chain seq x y z
N MET A 1 14.39 13.71 17.58
CA MET A 1 13.26 13.43 18.48
C MET A 1 11.98 13.40 17.64
N ASN A 2 11.46 12.22 17.32
CA ASN A 2 10.17 12.10 16.63
C ASN A 2 9.05 12.28 17.64
N LYS A 3 8.33 13.40 17.58
CA LYS A 3 7.03 13.56 18.23
C LYS A 3 5.97 12.96 17.30
N ASN A 4 5.70 11.66 17.44
CA ASN A 4 4.50 11.08 16.86
C ASN A 4 3.30 11.60 17.65
N THR A 5 2.59 12.57 17.08
CA THR A 5 1.25 12.94 17.55
C THR A 5 0.27 11.94 16.95
N ASN A 6 -0.06 10.88 17.70
CA ASN A 6 -1.20 10.04 17.38
C ASN A 6 -2.45 10.90 17.56
N ARG A 7 -3.19 11.14 16.47
CA ARG A 7 -4.45 11.88 16.51
C ARG A 7 -5.59 10.86 16.63
N ALA A 8 -6.45 11.04 17.63
CA ALA A 8 -7.67 10.27 17.78
C ALA A 8 -8.64 10.61 16.65
N ILE A 9 -9.29 9.58 16.08
CA ILE A 9 -10.43 9.76 15.18
C ILE A 9 -11.66 9.80 16.08
N SER A 10 -12.37 10.92 16.08
CA SER A 10 -13.63 11.11 16.80
C SER A 10 -14.77 11.07 15.80
N PHE A 11 -15.69 10.12 15.94
CA PHE A 11 -16.89 10.03 15.12
C PHE A 11 -18.04 10.70 15.88
N CYS A 12 -18.70 11.66 15.22
CA CYS A 12 -19.83 12.40 15.77
C CYS A 12 -21.13 11.88 15.16
N ALA A 13 -21.93 11.18 15.96
CA ALA A 13 -23.37 11.08 15.76
C ALA A 13 -24.01 11.72 16.99
N ASP A 14 -24.46 12.96 16.80
CA ASP A 14 -25.16 13.81 17.77
C ASP A 14 -24.30 14.64 18.75
N ILE A 15 -24.49 15.98 18.70
CA ILE A 15 -23.63 17.04 19.28
C ILE A 15 -24.10 17.51 20.66
N HIS A 16 -25.14 16.91 21.23
CA HIS A 16 -25.80 17.44 22.43
C HIS A 16 -25.07 17.12 23.73
N ASP A 17 -24.34 16.01 23.84
CA ASP A 17 -23.50 15.70 25.00
C ASP A 17 -22.39 14.68 24.66
N GLN A 18 -21.18 14.93 25.15
CA GLN A 18 -20.02 14.04 24.99
C GLN A 18 -19.37 13.80 26.35
N ARG A 19 -19.07 12.54 26.65
CA ARG A 19 -18.27 12.18 27.81
C ARG A 19 -17.03 11.41 27.37
N PHE A 20 -15.87 11.99 27.67
CA PHE A 20 -14.58 11.35 27.50
C PHE A 20 -14.23 10.58 28.76
N MET A 21 -13.92 9.30 28.62
CA MET A 21 -13.46 8.45 29.70
C MET A 21 -11.99 8.11 29.43
N VAL A 22 -11.11 8.57 30.32
CA VAL A 22 -9.68 8.35 30.19
C VAL A 22 -9.27 7.14 31.01
N ARG A 23 -8.67 6.16 30.35
CA ARG A 23 -8.11 4.95 30.97
C ARG A 23 -6.60 5.01 30.97
N GLU A 24 -6.03 5.41 32.10
CA GLU A 24 -4.58 5.61 32.25
C GLU A 24 -3.85 4.44 32.92
N ARG A 25 -4.57 3.47 33.52
CA ARG A 25 -3.98 2.44 34.39
C ARG A 25 -3.95 1.04 33.81
N ASP A 26 -4.76 0.75 32.80
CA ASP A 26 -5.08 -0.64 32.42
C ASP A 26 -4.27 -1.11 31.20
N THR A 27 -3.64 -0.18 30.49
CA THR A 27 -2.82 -0.48 29.31
C THR A 27 -1.57 0.40 29.27
N LYS A 28 -0.58 -0.01 28.48
CA LYS A 28 0.71 0.70 28.32
C LYS A 28 0.57 2.11 27.74
N TYR A 29 -0.56 2.41 27.11
CA TYR A 29 -0.84 3.70 26.45
C TYR A 29 -2.23 4.20 26.89
N PRO A 30 -2.42 5.50 27.15
CA PRO A 30 -3.74 6.03 27.52
C PRO A 30 -4.79 5.67 26.47
N GLN A 31 -5.88 5.03 26.90
CA GLN A 31 -7.04 4.78 26.06
C GLN A 31 -8.13 5.81 26.37
N PHE A 32 -8.85 6.23 25.34
CA PHE A 32 -9.97 7.15 25.44
C PHE A 32 -11.21 6.47 24.92
N ASP A 33 -12.17 6.20 25.81
CA ASP A 33 -13.50 5.78 25.41
C ASP A 33 -14.39 7.03 25.31
N VAL A 34 -15.17 7.12 24.24
CA VAL A 34 -16.04 8.27 23.98
C VAL A 34 -17.48 7.80 23.98
N LEU A 35 -18.26 8.31 24.94
CA LEU A 35 -19.71 8.17 24.94
C LEU A 35 -20.30 9.40 24.24
N SER A 36 -20.96 9.18 23.10
CA SER A 36 -21.60 10.22 22.28
C SER A 36 -23.09 9.90 22.12
N GLY A 37 -23.95 10.89 22.36
CA GLY A 37 -25.40 10.78 22.20
C GLY A 37 -26.16 11.66 23.19
N ASN A 38 -27.46 11.86 22.98
CA ASN A 38 -28.28 12.59 23.95
C ASN A 38 -28.58 11.67 25.14
N LEU A 39 -27.71 11.71 26.15
CA LEU A 39 -27.78 10.86 27.34
C LEU A 39 -29.14 10.93 28.07
N ASN A 40 -29.85 12.05 27.93
CA ASN A 40 -31.15 12.26 28.54
C ASN A 40 -32.31 11.65 27.74
N SER A 41 -32.27 11.62 26.40
CA SER A 41 -33.33 11.03 25.57
C SER A 41 -33.05 9.60 25.15
N ASP A 42 -31.80 9.25 24.90
CA ASP A 42 -31.43 8.00 24.23
C ASP A 42 -31.22 6.86 25.21
N VAL A 43 -30.78 7.18 26.42
CA VAL A 43 -30.46 6.17 27.46
C VAL A 43 -31.57 6.06 28.52
N GLY A 44 -32.59 6.91 28.47
CA GLY A 44 -33.75 6.88 29.37
C GLY A 44 -33.43 7.42 30.77
N GLN A 45 -33.91 8.64 31.06
CA GLN A 45 -33.87 9.28 32.39
C GLN A 45 -32.50 9.17 33.13
N GLY A 46 -31.37 9.24 32.41
CA GLY A 46 -30.05 9.29 33.02
C GLY A 46 -29.64 8.04 33.82
N LYS A 47 -30.27 6.88 33.59
CA LYS A 47 -29.91 5.62 34.27
C LYS A 47 -28.98 4.79 33.38
N TYR A 48 -27.70 5.18 33.34
CA TYR A 48 -26.64 4.35 32.80
C TYR A 48 -25.57 4.10 33.85
N SER A 49 -25.00 2.90 33.83
CA SER A 49 -23.81 2.55 34.58
C SER A 49 -22.72 2.13 33.61
N ILE A 50 -21.49 2.57 33.91
CA ILE A 50 -20.28 2.13 33.22
C ILE A 50 -19.57 1.19 34.18
N ASP A 51 -19.39 -0.05 33.78
CA ASP A 51 -18.67 -1.06 34.55
C ASP A 51 -17.55 -1.63 33.67
N TYR A 52 -16.31 -1.22 33.95
CA TYR A 52 -15.14 -1.67 33.20
C TYR A 52 -14.72 -3.10 33.54
N ASP A 53 -15.28 -3.68 34.60
CA ASP A 53 -15.03 -5.06 35.01
C ASP A 53 -16.13 -6.02 34.51
N ALA A 54 -17.12 -5.52 33.76
CA ALA A 54 -18.18 -6.34 33.19
C ALA A 54 -17.64 -7.32 32.13
N GLU A 55 -18.05 -8.59 32.21
CA GLU A 55 -17.63 -9.64 31.26
C GLU A 55 -18.18 -9.41 29.85
N ASP A 56 -19.41 -8.88 29.74
CA ASP A 56 -20.16 -8.84 28.47
C ASP A 56 -20.40 -7.42 27.93
N ASP A 57 -20.82 -6.46 28.78
CA ASP A 57 -21.19 -5.09 28.37
C ASP A 57 -20.66 -4.04 29.36
N ILE A 58 -19.75 -3.19 28.88
CA ILE A 58 -19.16 -2.09 29.69
C ILE A 58 -20.19 -0.98 29.99
N LEU A 59 -21.30 -0.91 29.22
CA LEU A 59 -22.35 0.09 29.34
C LEU A 59 -23.74 -0.59 29.34
N SER A 60 -24.58 -0.28 30.32
CA SER A 60 -25.96 -0.82 30.46
C SER A 60 -27.05 0.28 30.41
N GLY A 61 -28.15 0.09 29.66
CA GLY A 61 -29.19 1.10 29.36
C GLY A 61 -30.27 0.67 28.34
N VAL A 62 -31.18 1.58 27.93
CA VAL A 62 -32.47 1.24 27.27
C VAL A 62 -32.44 1.23 25.73
N LYS A 63 -31.50 1.90 25.06
CA LYS A 63 -31.29 1.79 23.61
C LYS A 63 -29.81 1.83 23.26
N HIS A 64 -29.28 0.69 22.82
CA HIS A 64 -27.87 0.55 22.50
C HIS A 64 -27.71 0.38 21.00
N ALA A 65 -27.12 1.38 20.36
CA ALA A 65 -26.37 1.20 19.13
C ALA A 65 -24.94 1.59 19.45
N TYR A 66 -23.98 0.77 19.06
CA TYR A 66 -22.57 1.09 19.22
C TYR A 66 -21.90 1.13 17.85
N VAL A 67 -20.89 1.99 17.74
CA VAL A 67 -20.04 2.08 16.55
C VAL A 67 -18.90 1.08 16.73
N ARG A 68 -18.87 0.05 15.90
CA ARG A 68 -17.78 -0.92 15.83
C ARG A 68 -16.81 -0.52 14.73
N VAL A 69 -15.55 -0.35 15.10
CA VAL A 69 -14.45 -0.16 14.16
C VAL A 69 -13.76 -1.49 13.97
N ASN A 70 -13.68 -1.98 12.73
CA ASN A 70 -13.17 -3.31 12.43
C ASN A 70 -12.05 -3.26 11.40
N VAL A 71 -11.00 -4.04 11.65
CA VAL A 71 -9.93 -4.32 10.69
C VAL A 71 -10.10 -5.75 10.20
N TYR A 72 -10.40 -5.93 8.92
CA TYR A 72 -10.77 -7.23 8.35
C TYR A 72 -9.99 -7.51 7.06
N GLY A 73 -9.85 -8.78 6.70
CA GLY A 73 -9.05 -9.23 5.55
C GLY A 73 -7.78 -9.97 5.94
N ASP A 74 -7.09 -10.50 4.94
CA ASP A 74 -5.84 -11.24 5.13
C ASP A 74 -4.73 -10.32 5.67
N GLN A 75 -3.69 -10.89 6.28
CA GLN A 75 -2.60 -10.13 6.92
C GLN A 75 -2.00 -9.05 6.01
N ASP A 76 -1.97 -9.30 4.69
CA ASP A 76 -1.39 -8.42 3.67
C ASP A 76 -2.45 -7.60 2.88
N ASP A 77 -3.76 -7.74 3.21
CA ASP A 77 -4.89 -6.99 2.60
C ASP A 77 -5.93 -6.61 3.67
N ARG A 78 -5.47 -5.94 4.73
CA ARG A 78 -6.35 -5.48 5.81
C ARG A 78 -7.06 -4.18 5.44
N ARG A 79 -8.38 -4.17 5.61
CA ARG A 79 -9.28 -3.04 5.33
C ARG A 79 -9.90 -2.51 6.60
N PHE A 80 -10.30 -1.25 6.58
CA PHE A 80 -10.92 -0.58 7.71
C PHE A 80 -12.38 -0.28 7.42
N LYS A 81 -13.29 -0.80 8.25
CA LYS A 81 -14.71 -0.47 8.16
C LYS A 81 -15.26 0.03 9.48
N VAL A 82 -16.31 0.82 9.39
CA VAL A 82 -17.09 1.30 10.51
C VAL A 82 -18.51 0.77 10.36
N GLU A 83 -19.02 0.20 11.44
CA GLU A 83 -20.30 -0.49 11.49
C GLU A 83 -21.14 0.12 12.63
N TYR A 84 -22.40 0.42 12.37
CA TYR A 84 -23.38 0.65 13.42
C TYR A 84 -24.07 -0.67 13.74
N VAL A 85 -23.91 -1.11 14.98
CA VAL A 85 -24.32 -2.45 15.42
C VAL A 85 -25.39 -2.33 16.50
N GLY A 86 -26.47 -3.10 16.35
CA GLY A 86 -27.53 -3.21 17.35
C GLY A 86 -27.11 -4.12 18.52
N PHE A 87 -27.91 -4.12 19.58
CA PHE A 87 -27.68 -4.96 20.77
C PHE A 87 -27.66 -6.48 20.46
N ASP A 88 -28.29 -6.90 19.37
CA ASP A 88 -28.25 -8.30 18.90
C ASP A 88 -26.97 -8.66 18.12
N GLY A 89 -26.00 -7.74 18.07
CA GLY A 89 -24.75 -7.90 17.33
C GLY A 89 -24.90 -7.74 15.82
N LYS A 90 -26.11 -7.43 15.31
CA LYS A 90 -26.34 -7.27 13.88
C LYS A 90 -26.01 -5.86 13.42
N THR A 91 -25.26 -5.80 12.34
CA THR A 91 -24.95 -4.56 11.63
C THR A 91 -26.19 -4.11 10.86
N PHE A 92 -26.65 -2.87 11.09
CA PHE A 92 -27.76 -2.29 10.31
C PHE A 92 -27.28 -1.19 9.34
N PHE A 93 -26.06 -0.69 9.54
CA PHE A 93 -25.35 0.15 8.58
C PHE A 93 -23.85 -0.16 8.66
N GLU A 94 -23.19 -0.31 7.51
CA GLU A 94 -21.72 -0.36 7.43
C GLU A 94 -21.21 0.52 6.30
N GLU A 95 -20.05 1.12 6.53
CA GLU A 95 -19.33 1.89 5.53
C GLU A 95 -17.83 1.59 5.63
N ILE A 96 -17.20 1.37 4.48
CA ILE A 96 -15.76 1.16 4.38
C ILE A 96 -15.12 2.55 4.34
N ILE A 97 -14.44 2.94 5.41
CA ILE A 97 -13.85 4.30 5.53
C ILE A 97 -12.45 4.34 4.89
N HIS A 98 -11.78 3.21 4.77
CA HIS A 98 -10.51 3.09 4.05
C HIS A 98 -10.46 1.75 3.32
N GLU A 99 -10.60 1.82 2.00
CA GLU A 99 -10.51 0.68 1.08
C GLU A 99 -9.11 0.52 0.48
N ASP A 100 -8.25 1.54 0.63
CA ASP A 100 -6.85 1.47 0.23
C ASP A 100 -5.99 0.84 1.32
N MET A 101 -4.82 0.29 1.00
CA MET A 101 -3.87 -0.08 2.05
C MET A 101 -3.47 1.19 2.83
N LEU A 102 -3.41 1.10 4.16
CA LEU A 102 -2.68 2.08 4.96
C LEU A 102 -1.25 2.09 4.40
N THR A 103 -0.89 3.13 3.65
CA THR A 103 0.44 3.29 3.08
C THR A 103 1.42 3.62 4.20
N SER A 104 1.88 2.59 4.90
CA SER A 104 3.13 2.72 5.60
C SER A 104 4.21 2.83 4.52
N GLN A 105 4.81 4.01 4.33
CA GLN A 105 6.16 4.08 3.79
C GLN A 105 7.04 3.25 4.72
N ASN A 106 7.19 1.97 4.40
CA ASN A 106 7.73 0.99 5.32
C ASN A 106 8.57 0.05 4.48
N ASP A 107 9.80 -0.18 4.94
CA ASP A 107 10.72 -1.14 4.32
C ASP A 107 10.06 -2.53 4.21
N ASP A 108 9.02 -2.80 5.03
CA ASP A 108 8.17 -4.00 4.97
C ASP A 108 7.47 -4.21 3.61
N ALA A 109 7.18 -3.14 2.86
CA ALA A 109 6.57 -3.25 1.52
C ALA A 109 7.60 -3.52 0.41
N LEU A 110 8.90 -3.36 0.68
CA LEU A 110 9.97 -3.52 -0.30
C LEU A 110 10.17 -4.99 -0.67
N CYS A 111 9.54 -5.41 -1.77
CA CYS A 111 9.60 -6.81 -2.23
C CYS A 111 10.83 -7.14 -3.10
N LEU A 112 11.48 -6.12 -3.68
CA LEU A 112 12.65 -6.26 -4.55
C LEU A 112 13.48 -4.97 -4.55
N ALA A 113 14.79 -5.08 -4.36
CA ALA A 113 15.72 -3.98 -4.50
C ALA A 113 17.00 -4.44 -5.18
N LEU A 114 17.21 -4.06 -6.44
CA LEU A 114 18.41 -4.44 -7.18
C LEU A 114 19.58 -3.52 -6.81
N ASP A 115 20.47 -4.01 -5.95
CA ASP A 115 21.75 -3.34 -5.67
C ASP A 115 22.82 -3.75 -6.68
N MET A 116 23.58 -2.75 -7.11
CA MET A 116 24.58 -2.83 -8.17
C MET A 116 25.89 -2.29 -7.61
N ASN A 117 26.82 -3.21 -7.33
CA ASN A 117 28.17 -2.88 -6.90
C ASN A 117 29.13 -4.03 -7.24
N ASN A 118 29.59 -4.09 -8.50
CA ASN A 118 30.39 -5.21 -9.05
C ASN A 118 29.68 -6.58 -9.04
N ARG A 119 28.45 -6.62 -8.54
CA ARG A 119 27.54 -7.76 -8.54
C ARG A 119 26.13 -7.22 -8.55
N LEU A 120 25.23 -8.02 -9.12
CA LEU A 120 23.80 -7.77 -9.10
C LEU A 120 23.18 -8.64 -8.00
N VAL A 121 22.63 -8.02 -6.98
CA VAL A 121 22.00 -8.70 -5.84
C VAL A 121 20.66 -8.08 -5.53
N ASP A 122 19.74 -8.87 -5.00
CA ASP A 122 18.54 -8.35 -4.37
C ASP A 122 18.88 -8.01 -2.91
N SER A 123 18.82 -6.73 -2.57
CA SER A 123 19.05 -6.20 -1.22
C SER A 123 17.76 -6.12 -0.39
N SER A 124 16.63 -6.61 -0.90
CA SER A 124 15.42 -6.77 -0.09
C SER A 124 15.59 -7.89 0.95
N ALA A 125 14.67 -7.97 1.91
CA ALA A 125 14.64 -9.05 2.90
C ALA A 125 14.42 -10.45 2.26
N TYR A 126 13.91 -10.50 1.03
CA TYR A 126 13.62 -11.75 0.32
C TYR A 126 14.85 -12.38 -0.35
N ALA A 127 15.88 -11.59 -0.64
CA ALA A 127 17.14 -12.02 -1.25
C ALA A 127 16.93 -12.95 -2.46
N HIS A 128 16.10 -12.52 -3.42
CA HIS A 128 15.75 -13.34 -4.59
C HIS A 128 17.00 -13.78 -5.37
N ASN A 129 16.95 -14.99 -5.94
CA ASN A 129 18.01 -15.49 -6.82
C ASN A 129 17.94 -14.76 -8.18
N ILE A 130 19.03 -14.12 -8.59
CA ILE A 130 19.09 -13.39 -9.85
C ILE A 130 19.94 -14.17 -10.87
N ARG A 131 19.35 -14.45 -12.03
CA ARG A 131 20.01 -15.07 -13.18
C ARG A 131 20.29 -14.01 -14.23
N GLY A 132 21.52 -13.49 -14.25
CA GLY A 132 21.97 -12.53 -15.25
C GLY A 132 22.91 -13.16 -16.29
N ARG A 133 22.80 -12.74 -17.55
CA ARG A 133 23.70 -13.11 -18.65
C ARG A 133 24.13 -11.88 -19.43
N ASN A 134 25.40 -11.82 -19.82
CA ASN A 134 25.96 -10.80 -20.70
C ASN A 134 25.64 -9.35 -20.29
N TYR A 135 25.55 -9.08 -18.99
CA TYR A 135 25.43 -7.73 -18.47
C TYR A 135 26.81 -7.20 -18.11
N THR A 136 26.99 -5.90 -18.24
CA THR A 136 28.16 -5.18 -17.74
C THR A 136 27.70 -4.07 -16.80
N PHE A 137 28.64 -3.52 -16.03
CA PHE A 137 28.37 -2.38 -15.17
C PHE A 137 28.92 -1.08 -15.76
N SER A 138 28.27 0.03 -15.46
CA SER A 138 28.76 1.38 -15.77
C SER A 138 28.57 2.34 -14.59
N THR A 139 28.94 3.60 -14.81
CA THR A 139 28.76 4.68 -13.85
C THR A 139 27.30 5.12 -13.77
N THR A 140 26.87 5.48 -12.56
CA THR A 140 25.56 6.09 -12.32
C THR A 140 25.53 7.57 -12.72
N LYS A 141 24.36 8.21 -12.64
CA LYS A 141 24.19 9.68 -12.73
C LYS A 141 25.13 10.48 -11.81
N LYS A 142 25.54 9.91 -10.68
CA LYS A 142 26.40 10.56 -9.67
C LYS A 142 27.85 10.03 -9.74
N ASP A 143 28.28 9.53 -10.89
CA ASP A 143 29.63 9.00 -11.14
C ASP A 143 30.07 7.85 -10.22
N LYS A 144 29.15 7.22 -9.48
CA LYS A 144 29.43 5.98 -8.76
C LYS A 144 29.78 4.88 -9.77
N ALA A 145 31.03 4.45 -9.75
CA ALA A 145 31.52 3.33 -10.57
C ALA A 145 30.74 2.06 -10.27
N ASN A 146 30.48 1.28 -11.33
CA ASN A 146 29.78 0.00 -11.30
C ASN A 146 28.42 -0.01 -10.58
N GLY A 147 27.75 1.15 -10.55
CA GLY A 147 26.45 1.33 -9.89
C GLY A 147 25.25 1.28 -10.82
N ALA A 148 25.45 1.01 -12.12
CA ALA A 148 24.39 0.85 -13.10
C ALA A 148 24.64 -0.41 -13.94
N LEU A 149 23.58 -1.13 -14.30
CA LEU A 149 23.62 -2.20 -15.29
C LEU A 149 23.45 -1.64 -16.70
N VAL A 150 24.24 -2.17 -17.64
CA VAL A 150 24.11 -1.88 -19.06
C VAL A 150 23.40 -3.04 -19.75
N PHE A 151 22.29 -2.74 -20.41
CA PHE A 151 21.53 -3.70 -21.20
C PHE A 151 21.79 -3.50 -22.69
N SER A 152 22.08 -4.60 -23.37
CA SER A 152 22.13 -4.72 -24.83
C SER A 152 21.11 -5.76 -25.29
N GLU A 153 20.98 -5.94 -26.61
CA GLU A 153 20.12 -6.99 -27.20
C GLU A 153 20.48 -8.42 -26.76
N LYS A 154 21.69 -8.63 -26.21
CA LYS A 154 22.18 -9.94 -25.74
C LYS A 154 22.13 -10.10 -24.22
N THR A 155 21.70 -9.06 -23.51
CA THR A 155 21.69 -9.03 -22.05
C THR A 155 20.34 -9.54 -21.55
N SER A 156 20.37 -10.45 -20.57
CA SER A 156 19.16 -10.86 -19.85
C SER A 156 19.40 -10.84 -18.35
N VAL A 157 18.38 -10.43 -17.60
CA VAL A 157 18.34 -10.49 -16.13
C VAL A 157 16.97 -11.05 -15.78
N GLU A 158 16.97 -12.20 -15.12
CA GLU A 158 15.76 -12.93 -14.76
C GLU A 158 15.77 -13.21 -13.27
N ILE A 159 14.61 -13.02 -12.64
CA ILE A 159 14.34 -13.44 -11.27
C ILE A 159 13.29 -14.54 -11.39
N PRO A 160 13.56 -15.78 -10.91
CA PRO A 160 12.56 -16.82 -10.87
C PRO A 160 11.29 -16.35 -10.17
N PHE A 161 10.16 -16.89 -10.60
CA PHE A 161 8.86 -16.53 -10.05
C PHE A 161 8.85 -16.68 -8.51
N SER A 162 8.29 -15.66 -7.86
CA SER A 162 8.03 -15.63 -6.43
C SER A 162 6.70 -14.92 -6.19
N ASN A 163 5.87 -15.44 -5.28
CA ASN A 163 4.55 -14.90 -5.00
C ASN A 163 4.59 -13.42 -4.60
N VAL A 164 5.64 -13.00 -3.88
CA VAL A 164 5.78 -11.60 -3.44
C VAL A 164 6.07 -10.63 -4.59
N LEU A 165 6.53 -11.14 -5.74
CA LEU A 165 6.74 -10.40 -7.00
C LEU A 165 5.57 -10.57 -7.99
N SER A 166 4.48 -11.20 -7.58
CA SER A 166 3.25 -11.22 -8.37
C SER A 166 2.65 -9.81 -8.40
N PHE A 167 2.31 -9.34 -9.60
CA PHE A 167 1.59 -8.06 -9.77
C PHE A 167 0.08 -8.29 -9.98
N HIS A 168 -0.37 -9.55 -9.89
CA HIS A 168 -1.77 -9.89 -9.99
C HIS A 168 -2.50 -9.56 -8.68
N ASP A 169 -3.64 -8.91 -8.79
CA ASP A 169 -4.50 -8.48 -7.70
C ASP A 169 -3.82 -7.70 -6.55
N LYS A 170 -2.66 -7.09 -6.81
CA LYS A 170 -1.85 -6.42 -5.79
C LYS A 170 -1.54 -4.99 -6.21
N SER A 171 -1.66 -4.05 -5.28
CA SER A 171 -1.15 -2.69 -5.47
C SER A 171 0.38 -2.69 -5.36
N TYR A 172 1.04 -1.96 -6.25
CA TYR A 172 2.51 -1.91 -6.27
C TYR A 172 3.01 -0.56 -6.76
N THR A 173 4.25 -0.25 -6.37
CA THR A 173 5.00 0.89 -6.85
C THR A 173 6.31 0.39 -7.45
N LEU A 174 6.62 0.85 -8.66
CA LEU A 174 7.89 0.57 -9.32
C LEU A 174 8.67 1.87 -9.51
N SER A 175 9.91 1.89 -9.00
CA SER A 175 10.81 3.04 -9.10
C SER A 175 12.14 2.60 -9.70
N PHE A 176 12.61 3.30 -10.73
CA PHE A 176 13.91 3.00 -11.36
C PHE A 176 14.51 4.22 -12.05
N ARG A 177 15.77 4.11 -12.45
CA ARG A 177 16.47 5.12 -13.26
C ARG A 177 16.97 4.48 -14.53
N ILE A 178 16.86 5.20 -15.64
CA ILE A 178 17.30 4.70 -16.94
C ILE A 178 18.00 5.80 -17.72
N ASN A 179 18.97 5.41 -18.55
CA ASN A 179 19.67 6.28 -19.48
C ASN A 179 19.80 5.56 -20.84
N PRO A 180 18.75 5.59 -21.67
CA PRO A 180 18.77 4.90 -22.96
C PRO A 180 19.69 5.64 -23.93
N GLU A 181 20.58 4.93 -24.63
CA GLU A 181 21.39 5.54 -25.69
C GLU A 181 20.53 5.88 -26.93
N ARG A 182 19.55 5.03 -27.22
CA ARG A 182 18.59 5.16 -28.32
C ARG A 182 17.28 4.44 -27.98
N PHE A 183 16.21 4.76 -28.69
CA PHE A 183 14.96 4.01 -28.61
C PHE A 183 14.88 3.00 -29.75
N SER A 184 14.49 1.76 -29.43
CA SER A 184 14.12 0.78 -30.45
C SER A 184 12.82 1.20 -31.14
N ALA A 185 12.71 1.01 -32.46
CA ALA A 185 11.51 1.38 -33.21
C ALA A 185 10.23 0.70 -32.66
N GLY A 186 10.35 -0.54 -32.15
CA GLY A 186 9.25 -1.28 -31.52
C GLY A 186 9.06 -1.02 -30.03
N GLY A 187 9.84 -0.11 -29.44
CA GLY A 187 9.92 0.06 -28.00
C GLY A 187 10.75 -1.03 -27.32
N SER A 188 10.81 -0.96 -25.98
CA SER A 188 11.58 -1.87 -25.15
C SER A 188 10.91 -2.05 -23.80
N SER A 189 10.83 -3.29 -23.30
CA SER A 189 10.40 -3.57 -21.93
C SER A 189 11.57 -3.38 -20.98
N VAL A 190 11.32 -2.70 -19.86
CA VAL A 190 12.28 -2.51 -18.77
C VAL A 190 12.06 -3.57 -17.69
N LEU A 191 10.80 -3.85 -17.36
CA LEU A 191 10.40 -4.88 -16.42
C LEU A 191 9.18 -5.62 -16.98
N SER A 192 9.16 -6.93 -16.84
CA SER A 192 8.00 -7.74 -17.17
C SER A 192 7.90 -8.93 -16.22
N ASN A 193 6.69 -9.18 -15.72
CA ASN A 193 6.33 -10.44 -15.09
C ASN A 193 5.29 -11.20 -15.92
N ALA A 194 5.19 -10.86 -17.21
CA ALA A 194 4.19 -11.42 -18.09
C ALA A 194 4.45 -12.91 -18.33
N ARG A 195 3.41 -13.72 -18.17
CA ARG A 195 3.48 -15.17 -18.35
C ARG A 195 2.13 -15.68 -18.81
N ASP A 196 2.13 -16.55 -19.81
CA ASP A 196 0.92 -17.27 -20.28
C ASP A 196 -0.28 -16.33 -20.57
N GLY A 197 0.00 -15.14 -21.13
CA GLY A 197 -1.02 -14.13 -21.45
C GLY A 197 -1.55 -13.34 -20.25
N GLN A 198 -0.91 -13.45 -19.07
CA GLN A 198 -1.24 -12.74 -17.85
C GLN A 198 -0.08 -11.85 -17.41
N GLY A 199 -0.33 -10.99 -16.41
CA GLY A 199 0.67 -10.10 -15.82
C GLY A 199 0.84 -8.80 -16.59
N VAL A 200 1.94 -8.09 -16.31
CA VAL A 200 2.15 -6.74 -16.83
C VAL A 200 3.59 -6.53 -17.33
N SER A 201 3.75 -5.55 -18.21
CA SER A 201 5.05 -5.04 -18.61
C SER A 201 5.12 -3.52 -18.50
N PHE A 202 6.25 -3.05 -17.99
CA PHE A 202 6.66 -1.66 -18.00
C PHE A 202 7.75 -1.46 -19.03
N GLY A 203 7.68 -0.37 -19.79
CA GLY A 203 8.59 -0.15 -20.90
C GLY A 203 8.68 1.28 -21.37
N ILE A 204 9.33 1.42 -22.51
CA ILE A 204 9.54 2.67 -23.23
C ILE A 204 9.12 2.43 -24.68
N SER A 205 8.29 3.31 -25.25
CA SER A 205 7.88 3.25 -26.65
C SER A 205 9.03 3.64 -27.58
N GLY A 206 8.91 3.38 -28.88
CA GLY A 206 9.91 3.83 -29.86
C GLY A 206 10.02 5.36 -29.97
N LYS A 207 9.05 6.09 -29.43
CA LYS A 207 9.09 7.55 -29.30
C LYS A 207 9.70 7.98 -27.96
N GLY A 208 10.02 7.08 -27.04
CA GLY A 208 10.59 7.42 -25.74
C GLY A 208 9.56 7.74 -24.65
N ASN A 209 8.28 7.43 -24.87
CA ASN A 209 7.26 7.58 -23.84
C ASN A 209 7.23 6.35 -22.95
N LEU A 210 6.77 6.49 -21.71
CA LEU A 210 6.62 5.34 -20.80
C LEU A 210 5.42 4.53 -21.21
N THR A 211 5.55 3.21 -21.12
CA THR A 211 4.47 2.28 -21.46
C THR A 211 4.17 1.35 -20.30
N TYR A 212 2.88 1.11 -20.10
CA TYR A 212 2.34 0.04 -19.28
C TYR A 212 1.51 -0.86 -20.19
N ARG A 213 1.74 -2.17 -20.14
CA ARG A 213 0.94 -3.16 -20.86
C ARG A 213 0.37 -4.16 -19.86
N ASP A 214 -0.94 -4.28 -19.87
CA ASP A 214 -1.65 -5.39 -19.25
C ASP A 214 -1.79 -6.51 -20.29
N HIS A 215 -1.24 -7.69 -19.98
CA HIS A 215 -1.26 -8.81 -20.91
C HIS A 215 -2.59 -9.56 -20.92
N ALA A 216 -3.36 -9.49 -19.83
CA ALA A 216 -4.67 -10.13 -19.74
C ALA A 216 -5.68 -9.45 -20.66
N THR A 217 -5.68 -8.11 -20.69
CA THR A 217 -6.57 -7.31 -21.55
C THR A 217 -5.94 -6.94 -22.90
N GLY A 218 -4.62 -7.11 -23.04
CA GLY A 218 -3.85 -6.64 -24.20
C GLY A 218 -3.73 -5.12 -24.30
N LYS A 219 -4.24 -4.36 -23.32
CA LYS A 219 -4.27 -2.90 -23.35
C LYS A 219 -2.88 -2.34 -23.04
N THR A 220 -2.44 -1.39 -23.86
CA THR A 220 -1.24 -0.59 -23.62
C THR A 220 -1.62 0.85 -23.34
N ILE A 221 -1.07 1.39 -22.26
CA ILE A 221 -1.17 2.80 -21.87
C ILE A 221 0.19 3.44 -22.10
N GLU A 222 0.20 4.57 -22.81
CA GLU A 222 1.41 5.33 -23.09
C GLU A 222 1.33 6.69 -22.40
N SER A 223 2.38 7.08 -21.69
CA SER A 223 2.43 8.36 -21.00
C SER A 223 2.54 9.52 -21.98
N LYS A 224 2.05 10.71 -21.60
CA LYS A 224 2.31 11.95 -22.35
C LYS A 224 3.76 12.44 -22.19
N TYR A 225 4.44 11.99 -21.15
CA TYR A 225 5.83 12.33 -20.88
C TYR A 225 6.78 11.45 -21.69
N ARG A 226 7.88 12.05 -22.16
CA ARG A 226 8.91 11.41 -22.96
C ARG A 226 10.26 11.58 -22.27
N ILE A 227 11.01 10.48 -22.15
CA ILE A 227 12.41 10.51 -21.73
C ILE A 227 13.32 10.84 -22.92
N ARG A 228 14.51 11.34 -22.64
CA ARG A 228 15.49 11.73 -23.67
C ARG A 228 16.64 10.72 -23.74
N PRO A 229 17.10 10.35 -24.94
CA PRO A 229 18.31 9.55 -25.07
C PRO A 229 19.53 10.27 -24.48
N GLY A 230 20.48 9.49 -23.95
CA GLY A 230 21.73 10.00 -23.35
C GLY A 230 21.56 10.79 -22.05
N THR A 231 20.35 10.85 -21.50
CA THR A 231 20.08 11.54 -20.23
C THR A 231 19.48 10.59 -19.20
N TRP A 232 20.09 10.56 -18.01
CA TRP A 232 19.53 9.88 -16.83
C TRP A 232 18.17 10.46 -16.47
N SER A 233 17.15 9.65 -16.69
CA SER A 233 15.77 9.93 -16.32
C SER A 233 15.43 9.14 -15.05
N VAL A 234 14.85 9.84 -14.07
CA VAL A 234 14.30 9.20 -12.87
C VAL A 234 12.85 8.88 -13.16
N MET A 235 12.49 7.61 -13.07
CA MET A 235 11.09 7.21 -13.02
C MET A 235 10.76 7.00 -11.55
N CYS A 236 10.19 8.06 -10.96
CA CYS A 236 9.56 7.94 -9.66
C CYS A 236 8.17 7.36 -9.89
N ASP A 237 7.98 6.18 -9.30
CA ASP A 237 6.72 5.67 -8.79
C ASP A 237 5.64 5.49 -9.85
N MET A 238 5.83 4.47 -10.69
CA MET A 238 4.70 3.90 -11.43
C MET A 238 3.84 3.15 -10.42
N GLU A 239 2.79 3.81 -9.98
CA GLU A 239 1.83 3.30 -9.01
C GLU A 239 0.69 2.60 -9.74
N TYR A 240 0.41 1.37 -9.33
CA TYR A 240 -0.81 0.67 -9.67
C TYR A 240 -1.59 0.46 -8.38
N ASN A 241 -2.82 0.97 -8.37
CA ASN A 241 -3.77 0.70 -7.31
C ASN A 241 -4.80 -0.31 -7.80
N ASN A 242 -4.87 -1.47 -7.15
CA ASN A 242 -5.88 -2.50 -7.42
C ASN A 242 -7.17 -2.31 -6.61
N VAL A 243 -7.31 -1.19 -5.91
CA VAL A 243 -8.54 -0.84 -5.21
C VAL A 243 -9.59 -0.56 -6.27
N ARG A 244 -10.38 -1.59 -6.52
CA ARG A 244 -11.35 -1.65 -7.59
C ARG A 244 -12.37 -0.53 -7.44
N ARG A 245 -12.59 0.17 -8.54
CA ARG A 245 -13.91 0.71 -8.89
C ARG A 245 -14.90 -0.42 -9.17
#